data_AF-A0A517N0J8-F1
#
_entry.id   AF-A0A517N0J8-F1
#
_cell.length_a   1.000
_cell.length_b   1.000
_cell.length_c   1.000
_cell.angle_alpha   90.00
_cell.angle_beta   90.00
_cell.angle_gamma   90.00
#
_symmetry.space_group_name_H-M   'P 1'
#
loop_
_entity.id
_entity.type
_entity.pdbx_description
1 polymer ?
#
loop_
_entity_poly.entity_id
_entity_poly.type
_entity_poly.pdbx_seq_one_letter_code
_entity_poly.pdbx_strand_id
1 'polypeptide(L)'
;MPSSQLKNRLPRLLAVFALLCLVLMPGCVRRRLLVRSNPPGATVYVDNQQIGTTPCATNFVYYGTREIRLVKPGYETLTINQPIPAPWYELPPLDFISENLIPREIQDYRTLSYNLQPQVLVPTDQLLGRAEQLRASSQQNAVVPAGAMVPASNLPGPISFETQPHSGSPMLLPPQGSPALIPPAVGTPVPVGPTTLVPQPLPPYEPASLRSGEQSFEPLPARQQPVEVLPQAR
;
A
#
# COMPACT_ATOMS: atom_id res chain seq x y z
N MET A 1 24.42 -47.36 -54.54
CA MET A 1 24.99 -46.46 -53.51
C MET A 1 23.93 -45.46 -53.05
N PRO A 2 23.36 -45.58 -51.83
CA PRO A 2 22.36 -44.63 -51.32
C PRO A 2 22.82 -43.81 -50.09
N SER A 3 24.12 -43.79 -49.76
CA SER A 3 24.63 -43.26 -48.48
C SER A 3 24.79 -41.74 -48.37
N SER A 4 24.78 -41.00 -49.48
CA SER A 4 25.01 -39.54 -49.48
C SER A 4 23.80 -38.74 -48.99
N GLN A 5 22.57 -39.18 -49.27
CA GLN A 5 21.34 -38.46 -48.93
C GLN A 5 21.09 -38.41 -47.41
N LEU A 6 21.47 -39.46 -46.67
CA LEU A 6 21.28 -39.52 -45.21
C LEU A 6 22.17 -38.50 -44.48
N LYS A 7 23.41 -38.31 -44.97
CA LYS A 7 24.43 -37.46 -44.33
C LYS A 7 24.04 -35.98 -44.28
N ASN A 8 23.27 -35.49 -45.27
CA ASN A 8 22.79 -34.11 -45.33
C ASN A 8 21.42 -33.89 -44.63
N ARG A 9 20.73 -34.96 -44.25
CA ARG A 9 19.46 -34.89 -43.47
C ARG A 9 19.72 -34.91 -41.98
N LEU A 10 20.75 -35.62 -41.52
CA LEU A 10 21.15 -35.70 -40.12
C LEU A 10 21.34 -34.33 -39.42
N PRO A 11 22.14 -33.37 -39.95
CA PRO A 11 22.31 -32.07 -39.27
C PRO A 11 21.03 -31.23 -39.28
N ARG A 12 20.17 -31.37 -40.29
CA ARG A 12 18.87 -30.68 -40.35
C ARG A 12 17.88 -31.25 -39.33
N LEU A 13 17.85 -32.57 -39.17
CA LEU A 13 17.05 -33.24 -38.14
C LEU A 13 17.53 -32.88 -36.73
N LEU A 14 18.84 -32.83 -36.50
CA LEU A 14 19.41 -32.38 -35.22
C LEU A 14 19.10 -30.90 -34.93
N ALA A 15 19.16 -30.02 -35.93
CA ALA A 15 18.80 -28.61 -35.76
C ALA A 15 17.30 -28.42 -35.46
N VAL A 16 16.41 -29.16 -36.14
CA VAL A 16 14.96 -29.15 -35.85
C VAL A 16 14.68 -29.72 -34.46
N PHE A 17 15.33 -30.81 -34.06
CA PHE A 17 15.19 -31.39 -32.72
C PHE A 17 15.70 -30.44 -31.64
N ALA A 18 16.84 -29.76 -31.84
CA ALA A 18 17.36 -28.77 -30.91
C ALA A 18 16.43 -27.55 -30.78
N LEU A 19 15.90 -27.04 -31.90
CA LEU A 19 14.89 -25.97 -31.90
C LEU A 19 13.61 -26.39 -31.17
N LEU A 20 13.15 -27.62 -31.40
CA LEU A 20 11.99 -28.20 -30.74
C LEU A 20 12.22 -28.32 -29.22
N CYS A 21 13.35 -28.87 -28.78
CA CYS A 21 13.73 -28.95 -27.37
C CYS A 21 13.88 -27.56 -26.72
N LEU A 22 14.34 -26.55 -27.46
CA LEU A 22 14.43 -25.16 -26.96
C LEU A 22 13.03 -24.56 -26.71
N VAL A 23 12.06 -24.84 -27.58
CA VAL A 23 10.66 -24.39 -27.46
C VAL A 23 9.87 -25.21 -26.41
N LEU A 24 10.31 -26.44 -26.12
CA LEU A 24 9.69 -27.32 -25.10
C LEU A 24 10.22 -27.10 -23.67
N MET A 25 11.15 -26.17 -23.45
CA MET A 25 11.56 -25.73 -22.12
C MET A 25 10.59 -24.63 -21.63
N PRO A 26 9.68 -24.91 -20.67
CA PRO A 26 8.72 -23.91 -20.22
C PRO A 26 9.42 -22.76 -19.49
N GLY A 27 9.21 -21.53 -19.97
CA GLY A 27 9.52 -20.34 -19.20
C GLY A 27 8.70 -20.33 -17.91
N CYS A 28 9.35 -20.12 -16.77
CA CYS A 28 8.68 -19.98 -15.48
C CYS A 28 8.93 -18.58 -14.93
N VAL A 29 7.85 -17.82 -14.73
CA VAL A 29 7.90 -16.54 -14.01
C VAL A 29 7.62 -16.80 -12.53
N ARG A 30 8.51 -16.39 -11.64
CA ARG A 30 8.31 -16.44 -10.18
C ARG A 30 8.15 -15.02 -9.63
N ARG A 31 7.03 -14.78 -8.95
CA ARG A 31 6.62 -13.46 -8.43
C ARG A 31 6.51 -13.54 -6.92
N ARG A 32 7.29 -12.73 -6.18
CA ARG A 32 7.32 -12.69 -4.71
C ARG A 32 7.16 -11.29 -4.15
N LEU A 33 6.35 -11.18 -3.11
CA LEU A 33 6.08 -9.96 -2.37
C LEU A 33 6.54 -10.13 -0.91
N LEU A 34 7.54 -9.37 -0.49
CA LEU A 34 8.02 -9.30 0.89
C LEU A 34 7.33 -8.13 1.60
N VAL A 35 6.52 -8.42 2.62
CA VAL A 35 5.85 -7.41 3.44
C VAL A 35 6.58 -7.26 4.76
N ARG A 36 6.97 -6.03 5.09
CA ARG A 36 7.65 -5.63 6.33
C ARG A 36 6.83 -4.55 7.02
N SER A 37 6.82 -4.55 8.35
CA SER A 37 6.27 -3.46 9.14
C SER A 37 7.26 -2.97 10.18
N ASN A 38 7.09 -1.71 10.58
CA ASN A 38 7.74 -1.10 11.72
C ASN A 38 6.64 -0.63 12.70
N PRO A 39 6.57 -1.19 13.93
CA PRO A 39 7.36 -2.31 14.43
C PRO A 39 7.07 -3.64 13.69
N PRO A 40 7.98 -4.64 13.77
CA PRO A 40 7.72 -6.00 13.30
C PRO A 40 6.66 -6.72 14.15
N GLY A 41 6.26 -7.92 13.74
CA GLY A 41 5.27 -8.71 14.49
C GLY A 41 3.81 -8.38 14.18
N ALA A 42 3.53 -7.75 13.04
CA ALA A 42 2.16 -7.45 12.59
C ALA A 42 1.60 -8.59 11.74
N THR A 43 0.35 -8.98 11.94
CA THR A 43 -0.34 -9.97 11.10
C THR A 43 -0.70 -9.32 9.77
N VAL A 44 -0.28 -9.94 8.67
CA VAL A 44 -0.52 -9.47 7.30
C VAL A 44 -1.66 -10.25 6.67
N TYR A 45 -2.60 -9.51 6.10
CA TYR A 45 -3.61 -10.01 5.19
C TYR A 45 -3.37 -9.39 3.81
N VAL A 46 -3.49 -10.20 2.76
CA VAL A 46 -3.45 -9.77 1.35
C VAL A 46 -4.73 -10.26 0.71
N ASP A 47 -5.50 -9.35 0.11
CA ASP A 47 -6.81 -9.63 -0.51
C ASP A 47 -7.71 -10.43 0.44
N ASN A 48 -7.82 -9.93 1.67
CA ASN A 48 -8.53 -10.51 2.83
C ASN A 48 -8.00 -11.88 3.35
N GLN A 49 -7.10 -12.56 2.64
CA GLN A 49 -6.47 -13.81 3.08
C GLN A 49 -5.30 -13.55 4.06
N GLN A 50 -5.27 -14.26 5.19
CA GLN A 50 -4.15 -14.19 6.12
C GLN A 50 -2.90 -14.88 5.54
N ILE A 51 -1.78 -14.17 5.53
CA ILE A 51 -0.50 -14.66 4.99
C ILE A 51 0.44 -15.12 6.11
N GLY A 52 0.53 -14.36 7.21
CA GLY A 52 1.47 -14.61 8.29
C GLY A 52 1.80 -13.34 9.07
N THR A 53 2.99 -13.30 9.67
CA THR A 53 3.43 -12.19 10.54
C THR A 53 4.67 -11.52 9.96
N THR A 54 4.75 -10.18 10.02
CA THR A 54 5.89 -9.43 9.46
C THR A 54 7.21 -9.70 10.20
N PRO A 55 8.34 -9.81 9.47
CA PRO A 55 8.47 -9.81 8.01
C PRO A 55 8.05 -11.16 7.37
N CYS A 56 7.15 -11.12 6.39
CA CYS A 56 6.67 -12.32 5.69
C CYS A 56 6.75 -12.14 4.16
N ALA A 57 7.04 -13.23 3.44
CA ALA A 57 7.02 -13.26 1.99
C ALA A 57 5.86 -14.13 1.48
N THR A 58 5.15 -13.66 0.45
CA THR A 58 4.13 -14.43 -0.26
C THR A 58 4.39 -14.43 -1.76
N ASN A 59 3.90 -15.47 -2.46
CA ASN A 59 3.87 -15.46 -3.91
C ASN A 59 2.59 -14.75 -4.38
N PHE A 60 2.61 -14.11 -5.54
CA PHE A 60 1.40 -13.53 -6.15
C PHE A 60 1.31 -13.89 -7.63
N VAL A 61 0.10 -14.08 -8.17
CA VAL A 61 -0.08 -14.51 -9.56
C VAL A 61 -0.25 -13.31 -10.50
N TYR A 62 -1.13 -12.38 -10.12
CA TYR A 62 -1.56 -11.25 -10.96
C TYR A 62 -1.05 -9.90 -10.44
N TYR A 63 -0.69 -9.03 -11.38
CA TYR A 63 -0.43 -7.61 -11.15
C TYR A 63 -1.72 -6.80 -11.08
N GLY A 64 -1.61 -5.56 -10.62
CA GLY A 64 -2.74 -4.69 -10.33
C GLY A 64 -2.68 -4.18 -8.89
N THR A 65 -3.80 -3.67 -8.40
CA THR A 65 -3.93 -3.19 -7.02
C THR A 65 -4.40 -4.33 -6.11
N ARG A 66 -3.74 -4.52 -4.97
CA ARG A 66 -4.12 -5.51 -3.94
C ARG A 66 -4.42 -4.83 -2.61
N GLU A 67 -5.39 -5.32 -1.86
CA GLU A 67 -5.64 -4.86 -0.50
C GLU A 67 -4.59 -5.48 0.42
N ILE A 68 -3.78 -4.65 1.08
CA ILE A 68 -2.83 -5.09 2.10
C ILE A 68 -3.28 -4.51 3.43
N ARG A 69 -3.65 -5.39 4.36
CA ARG A 69 -4.12 -5.03 5.69
C ARG A 69 -3.17 -5.58 6.74
N LEU A 70 -2.60 -4.69 7.55
CA LEU A 70 -1.70 -5.02 8.66
C LEU A 70 -2.39 -4.78 9.99
N VAL A 71 -2.44 -5.81 10.84
CA VAL A 71 -3.06 -5.77 12.17
C VAL A 71 -1.99 -6.06 13.21
N LYS A 72 -1.83 -5.18 14.19
CA LYS A 72 -0.93 -5.41 15.33
C LYS A 72 -1.55 -4.88 16.63
N PRO A 73 -1.55 -5.66 17.74
CA PRO A 73 -2.03 -5.17 19.03
C PRO A 73 -1.29 -3.91 19.51
N GLY A 74 -2.06 -2.93 19.98
CA GLY A 74 -1.58 -1.60 20.41
C GLY A 74 -1.28 -0.62 19.27
N TYR A 75 -1.61 -0.98 18.03
CA TYR A 75 -1.39 -0.15 16.84
C TYR A 75 -2.67 -0.07 16.01
N GLU A 76 -2.82 1.01 15.25
CA GLU A 76 -3.92 1.18 14.31
C GLU A 76 -3.85 0.13 13.19
N THR A 77 -5.01 -0.38 12.76
CA THR A 77 -5.08 -1.32 11.63
C THR A 77 -4.89 -0.55 10.34
N LEU A 78 -3.80 -0.85 9.63
CA LEU A 78 -3.45 -0.18 8.39
C LEU A 78 -3.97 -0.99 7.20
N THR A 79 -4.97 -0.47 6.49
CA THR A 79 -5.47 -1.04 5.22
C THR A 79 -5.09 -0.13 4.07
N ILE A 80 -4.28 -0.63 3.13
CA ILE A 80 -3.80 0.13 1.96
C ILE A 80 -4.07 -0.67 0.68
N ASN A 81 -4.65 -0.01 -0.31
CA ASN A 81 -4.72 -0.50 -1.68
C ASN A 81 -3.37 -0.28 -2.37
N GLN A 82 -2.52 -1.30 -2.36
CA GLN A 82 -1.16 -1.23 -2.89
C GLN A 82 -1.16 -1.53 -4.40
N PRO A 83 -0.80 -0.56 -5.27
CA PRO A 83 -0.57 -0.85 -6.68
C PRO A 83 0.73 -1.66 -6.85
N ILE A 84 0.64 -2.73 -7.62
CA ILE A 84 1.73 -3.60 -8.06
C ILE A 84 1.69 -3.62 -9.59
N PRO A 85 2.25 -2.62 -10.28
CA PRO A 85 2.15 -2.50 -11.74
C PRO A 85 2.87 -3.64 -12.45
N ALA A 86 2.31 -4.11 -13.57
CA ALA A 86 2.96 -5.08 -14.43
C ALA A 86 4.22 -4.46 -15.08
N PRO A 87 5.34 -5.17 -15.15
CA PRO A 87 6.47 -4.79 -16.00
C PRO A 87 6.07 -4.74 -17.48
N TRP A 88 6.76 -3.90 -18.26
CA TRP A 88 6.47 -3.67 -19.68
C TRP A 88 6.48 -4.95 -20.54
N TYR A 89 7.24 -5.97 -20.13
CA TYR A 89 7.36 -7.22 -20.87
C TYR A 89 6.17 -8.16 -20.70
N GLU A 90 5.30 -7.96 -19.69
CA GLU A 90 4.08 -8.77 -19.48
C GLU A 90 2.80 -8.10 -20.03
N LEU A 91 2.92 -7.02 -20.82
CA LEU A 91 1.75 -6.49 -21.55
C LEU A 91 1.56 -7.25 -22.87
N PRO A 92 0.33 -7.70 -23.20
CA PRO A 92 0.05 -8.27 -24.51
C PRO A 92 0.36 -7.28 -25.63
N PRO A 93 0.98 -7.71 -26.75
CA PRO A 93 1.37 -9.08 -27.09
C PRO A 93 2.81 -9.47 -26.66
N LEU A 94 3.57 -8.58 -26.04
CA LEU A 94 4.98 -8.83 -25.67
C LEU A 94 5.12 -9.95 -24.63
N ASP A 95 4.10 -10.11 -23.77
CA ASP A 95 3.97 -11.17 -22.77
C ASP A 95 4.22 -12.57 -23.34
N PHE A 96 3.67 -12.86 -24.54
CA PHE A 96 3.87 -14.14 -25.21
C PHE A 96 5.36 -14.40 -25.53
N ILE A 97 6.12 -13.36 -25.87
CA ILE A 97 7.55 -13.48 -26.16
C ILE A 97 8.36 -13.66 -24.87
N SER A 98 8.04 -12.93 -23.79
CA SER A 98 8.74 -13.08 -22.52
C SER A 98 8.50 -14.42 -21.83
N GLU A 99 7.28 -14.97 -21.93
CA GLU A 99 6.96 -16.27 -21.31
C GLU A 99 7.39 -17.47 -22.18
N ASN A 100 7.31 -17.39 -23.52
CA ASN A 100 7.53 -18.56 -24.40
C ASN A 100 8.88 -18.58 -25.13
N LEU A 101 9.55 -17.44 -25.33
CA LEU A 101 10.82 -17.37 -26.11
C LEU A 101 12.06 -17.11 -25.24
N ILE A 102 11.92 -16.97 -23.91
CA ILE A 102 13.04 -16.77 -22.99
C ILE A 102 13.18 -18.02 -22.09
N PRO A 103 14.17 -18.91 -22.33
CA PRO A 103 14.39 -20.13 -21.53
C PRO A 103 14.91 -19.90 -20.10
N ARG A 104 14.80 -18.68 -19.58
CA ARG A 104 15.38 -18.25 -18.30
C ARG A 104 14.27 -17.92 -17.31
N GLU A 105 14.40 -18.40 -16.08
CA GLU A 105 13.50 -18.03 -14.99
C GLU A 105 13.52 -16.50 -14.78
N ILE A 106 12.35 -15.87 -14.94
CA ILE A 106 12.14 -14.44 -14.64
C ILE A 106 11.66 -14.36 -13.19
N GLN A 107 12.36 -13.58 -12.37
CA GLN A 107 12.04 -13.42 -10.95
C GLN A 107 11.70 -11.95 -10.66
N ASP A 108 10.47 -11.69 -10.21
CA ASP A 108 10.03 -10.38 -9.71
C ASP A 108 9.96 -10.45 -8.17
N TYR A 109 10.88 -9.76 -7.49
CA TYR A 109 10.89 -9.61 -6.04
C TYR A 109 10.58 -8.16 -5.67
N ARG A 110 9.48 -7.93 -4.95
CA ARG A 110 9.09 -6.60 -4.48
C ARG A 110 9.05 -6.57 -2.96
N THR A 111 9.56 -5.49 -2.38
CA THR A 111 9.52 -5.27 -0.92
C THR A 111 8.61 -4.09 -0.61
N LEU A 112 7.66 -4.32 0.30
CA LEU A 112 6.72 -3.32 0.80
C LEU A 112 6.99 -3.11 2.29
N SER A 113 7.17 -1.85 2.68
CA SER A 113 7.53 -1.46 4.06
C SER A 113 6.53 -0.45 4.59
N TYR A 114 5.87 -0.80 5.70
CA TYR A 114 4.83 0.03 6.32
C TYR A 114 5.23 0.46 7.73
N ASN A 115 4.96 1.71 8.11
CA ASN A 115 5.07 2.17 9.50
C ASN A 115 3.66 2.15 10.11
N LEU A 116 3.49 1.46 11.23
CA LEU A 116 2.22 1.40 11.95
C LEU A 116 2.18 2.50 13.01
N GLN A 117 1.04 3.19 13.11
CA GLN A 117 0.83 4.22 14.13
C GLN A 117 0.33 3.56 15.44
N PRO A 118 0.83 3.96 16.62
CA PRO A 118 0.30 3.49 17.89
C PRO A 118 -1.17 3.84 18.05
N GLN A 119 -1.97 2.93 18.59
CA GLN A 119 -3.39 3.19 18.83
C GLN A 119 -3.54 4.14 20.01
N VAL A 120 -4.17 5.30 19.80
CA VAL A 120 -4.50 6.23 20.88
C VAL A 120 -5.73 5.70 21.62
N LEU A 121 -5.53 5.12 22.81
CA LEU A 121 -6.62 4.80 23.72
C LEU A 121 -7.15 6.11 24.31
N VAL A 122 -8.36 6.53 23.90
CA VAL A 122 -9.04 7.67 24.52
C VAL A 122 -9.46 7.29 25.94
N PRO A 123 -9.01 8.00 27.00
CA PRO A 123 -9.39 7.67 28.37
C PRO A 123 -10.90 7.75 28.59
N THR A 124 -11.44 6.85 29.41
CA THR A 124 -12.88 6.76 29.69
C THR A 124 -13.46 8.08 30.19
N ASP A 125 -12.73 8.84 31.00
CA ASP A 125 -13.16 10.14 31.53
C ASP A 125 -13.40 11.18 30.42
N GLN A 126 -12.57 11.16 29.36
CA GLN A 126 -12.77 12.05 28.20
C GLN A 126 -13.99 11.64 27.37
N LEU A 127 -14.31 10.35 27.32
CA LEU A 127 -15.51 9.84 26.66
C LEU A 127 -16.78 10.17 27.47
N LEU A 128 -16.71 10.06 28.80
CA LEU A 128 -17.79 10.44 29.72
C LEU A 128 -18.09 11.94 29.64
N GLY A 129 -17.06 12.80 29.76
CA GLY A 129 -17.23 14.25 29.68
C GLY A 129 -17.82 14.71 28.34
N ARG A 130 -17.39 14.11 27.21
CA ARG A 130 -18.01 14.37 25.90
C ARG A 130 -19.47 13.91 25.85
N ALA A 131 -19.80 12.75 26.42
CA ALA A 131 -21.17 12.25 26.45
C ALA A 131 -22.10 13.12 27.32
N GLU A 132 -21.61 13.65 28.44
CA GLU A 132 -22.34 14.60 29.28
C GLU A 132 -22.57 15.94 28.58
N GLN A 133 -21.53 16.49 27.93
CA GLN A 133 -21.65 17.70 27.10
C GLN A 133 -22.69 17.54 25.99
N LEU A 134 -22.66 16.43 25.26
CA LEU A 134 -23.65 16.13 24.21
C LEU A 134 -25.08 16.03 24.77
N ARG A 135 -25.28 15.45 25.95
CA ARG A 135 -26.61 15.42 26.62
C ARG A 135 -27.08 16.82 27.00
N ALA A 136 -26.21 17.64 27.60
CA ALA A 136 -26.55 19.01 27.98
C ALA A 136 -26.94 19.86 26.76
N SER A 137 -26.14 19.81 25.69
CA SER A 137 -26.45 20.49 24.43
C SER A 137 -27.73 19.97 23.78
N SER A 138 -28.00 18.66 23.84
CA SER A 138 -29.25 18.10 23.32
C SER A 138 -30.48 18.64 24.04
N GLN A 139 -30.43 18.83 25.37
CA GLN A 139 -31.56 19.38 26.14
C GLN A 139 -31.76 20.87 25.85
N GLN A 140 -30.68 21.62 25.63
CA GLN A 140 -30.75 23.05 25.29
C GLN A 140 -31.30 23.30 23.88
N ASN A 141 -31.11 22.36 22.94
CA ASN A 141 -31.58 22.46 21.56
C ASN A 141 -32.73 21.47 21.23
N ALA A 142 -33.39 20.90 22.24
CA ALA A 142 -34.47 19.91 22.09
C ALA A 142 -35.81 20.53 21.62
N VAL A 143 -35.83 21.10 20.42
CA VAL A 143 -37.10 21.30 19.69
C VAL A 143 -37.47 19.97 19.03
N VAL A 144 -38.07 19.06 19.81
CA VAL A 144 -38.83 17.94 19.23
C VAL A 144 -40.08 18.53 18.56
N PRO A 145 -40.25 18.43 17.23
CA PRO A 145 -41.49 18.85 16.60
C PRO A 145 -42.62 17.93 17.09
N ALA A 146 -43.57 18.51 17.82
CA ALA A 146 -44.77 17.82 18.28
C ALA A 146 -45.69 17.49 17.10
N GLY A 147 -45.35 16.42 16.38
CA GLY A 147 -46.02 16.02 15.12
C GLY A 147 -45.99 14.51 14.82
N ALA A 148 -45.42 13.68 15.69
CA ALA A 148 -45.41 12.22 15.55
C ALA A 148 -46.57 11.55 16.31
N MET A 149 -47.79 12.09 16.15
CA MET A 149 -49.03 11.43 16.57
C MET A 149 -50.00 11.49 15.39
N VAL A 150 -50.09 10.38 14.65
CA VAL A 150 -51.05 10.21 13.54
C VAL A 150 -52.43 9.88 14.11
N PRO A 151 -53.46 10.74 13.98
CA PRO A 151 -54.82 10.41 14.38
C PRO A 151 -55.48 9.57 13.29
N ALA A 152 -55.94 8.38 13.63
CA ALA A 152 -56.67 7.50 12.71
C ALA A 152 -58.13 7.97 12.53
N SER A 153 -58.32 9.14 11.90
CA SER A 153 -59.64 9.71 11.64
C SER A 153 -59.63 10.65 10.44
N ASN A 154 -59.56 10.06 9.24
CA ASN A 154 -60.30 10.45 8.02
C ASN A 154 -59.80 9.61 6.84
N LEU A 155 -60.62 8.68 6.34
CA LEU A 155 -60.47 8.17 4.97
C LEU A 155 -61.16 9.15 4.01
N PRO A 156 -60.46 9.73 3.02
CA PRO A 156 -61.10 10.31 1.85
C PRO A 156 -61.61 9.18 0.94
N GLY A 157 -62.76 9.39 0.30
CA GLY A 157 -63.24 8.52 -0.77
C GLY A 157 -62.36 8.57 -2.04
N PRO A 158 -62.57 7.66 -3.01
CA PRO A 158 -61.60 7.38 -4.06
C PRO A 158 -61.76 8.27 -5.31
N ILE A 159 -60.97 9.35 -5.41
CA ILE A 159 -60.80 10.23 -6.59
C ILE A 159 -59.40 10.87 -6.50
N SER A 160 -58.48 10.90 -7.48
CA SER A 160 -58.28 10.19 -8.76
C SER A 160 -56.79 10.27 -9.17
N PHE A 161 -56.38 9.61 -10.26
CA PHE A 161 -55.08 9.83 -10.93
C PHE A 161 -55.15 10.97 -11.98
N GLU A 162 -53.98 11.37 -12.52
CA GLU A 162 -53.75 12.16 -13.77
C GLU A 162 -53.83 13.72 -13.67
N THR A 163 -52.89 14.58 -14.14
CA THR A 163 -51.42 14.44 -14.44
C THR A 163 -50.75 15.78 -14.84
N GLN A 164 -49.42 15.95 -14.55
CA GLN A 164 -48.44 16.87 -15.20
C GLN A 164 -48.62 18.43 -15.16
N PRO A 165 -47.62 19.28 -15.57
CA PRO A 165 -46.15 19.12 -15.58
C PRO A 165 -45.24 20.36 -15.23
N HIS A 166 -43.94 20.06 -15.00
CA HIS A 166 -42.69 20.85 -15.15
C HIS A 166 -42.29 22.16 -14.40
N SER A 167 -41.01 22.12 -13.97
CA SER A 167 -39.95 23.17 -13.97
C SER A 167 -39.92 24.28 -12.90
N GLY A 168 -38.87 24.25 -12.07
CA GLY A 168 -38.34 25.45 -11.39
C GLY A 168 -37.61 25.20 -10.07
N SER A 169 -36.28 25.07 -10.09
CA SER A 169 -35.45 25.26 -8.88
C SER A 169 -35.33 26.75 -8.54
N PRO A 170 -35.23 27.12 -7.26
CA PRO A 170 -34.40 28.26 -6.88
C PRO A 170 -33.43 27.93 -5.74
N MET A 171 -32.15 27.85 -6.11
CA MET A 171 -30.99 28.49 -5.47
C MET A 171 -31.22 29.15 -4.10
N LEU A 172 -30.52 28.66 -3.07
CA LEU A 172 -30.48 29.27 -1.73
C LEU A 172 -29.48 30.45 -1.69
N LEU A 173 -29.95 31.64 -1.29
CA LEU A 173 -29.14 32.86 -1.13
C LEU A 173 -28.63 32.99 0.33
N PRO A 174 -27.38 33.44 0.58
CA PRO A 174 -26.91 33.72 1.93
C PRO A 174 -27.41 35.09 2.44
N PRO A 175 -27.82 35.23 3.71
CA PRO A 175 -28.09 36.53 4.32
C PRO A 175 -26.79 37.24 4.72
N GLN A 176 -26.56 38.44 4.20
CA GLN A 176 -25.56 39.38 4.71
C GLN A 176 -26.16 40.23 5.85
N GLY A 177 -25.35 40.66 6.81
CA GLY A 177 -25.80 41.64 7.81
C GLY A 177 -24.93 41.78 9.06
N SER A 178 -23.74 42.36 8.92
CA SER A 178 -22.87 42.72 10.06
C SER A 178 -22.83 44.24 10.26
N PRO A 179 -23.14 44.77 11.45
CA PRO A 179 -22.61 46.05 11.90
C PRO A 179 -21.30 45.80 12.67
N ALA A 180 -20.25 46.54 12.30
CA ALA A 180 -18.94 46.41 12.95
C ALA A 180 -18.96 46.98 14.38
N LEU A 181 -18.26 46.32 15.31
CA LEU A 181 -17.81 46.94 16.54
C LEU A 181 -16.28 46.80 16.68
N ILE A 182 -15.64 47.88 17.06
CA ILE A 182 -14.19 48.09 17.03
C ILE A 182 -13.53 47.39 18.22
N PRO A 183 -12.39 46.69 18.06
CA PRO A 183 -11.60 46.22 19.20
C PRO A 183 -10.82 47.39 19.82
N PRO A 184 -10.84 47.58 21.16
CA PRO A 184 -9.92 48.51 21.81
C PRO A 184 -8.49 47.94 21.76
N ALA A 185 -7.58 48.69 21.16
CA ALA A 185 -6.16 48.39 21.13
C ALA A 185 -5.40 49.04 22.30
N VAL A 186 -4.15 48.60 22.49
CA VAL A 186 -3.10 49.14 23.37
C VAL A 186 -3.17 48.69 24.84
N GLY A 187 -2.15 47.93 25.27
CA GLY A 187 -2.04 47.39 26.63
C GLY A 187 -0.76 46.58 26.94
N THR A 188 0.38 46.92 26.33
CA THR A 188 1.73 46.49 26.77
C THR A 188 2.60 47.76 26.91
N PRO A 189 3.71 47.79 27.69
CA PRO A 189 4.51 46.65 28.17
C PRO A 189 5.03 46.73 29.64
N VAL A 190 5.41 45.58 30.22
CA VAL A 190 6.51 45.47 31.22
C VAL A 190 7.24 44.12 30.99
N PRO A 191 8.58 44.07 30.97
CA PRO A 191 9.31 42.87 30.55
C PRO A 191 9.59 41.90 31.70
N VAL A 192 9.41 40.60 31.45
CA VAL A 192 10.13 39.55 32.17
C VAL A 192 11.24 39.07 31.24
N GLY A 193 12.49 39.26 31.64
CA GLY A 193 13.65 39.01 30.80
C GLY A 193 13.83 37.53 30.43
N PRO A 194 14.65 37.22 29.42
CA PRO A 194 14.96 35.84 29.07
C PRO A 194 15.74 35.19 30.22
N THR A 195 15.12 34.26 30.93
CA THR A 195 15.87 33.23 31.66
C THR A 195 16.58 32.39 30.62
N THR A 196 17.84 32.69 30.38
CA THR A 196 18.72 31.95 29.46
C THR A 196 18.97 30.54 30.01
N LEU A 197 18.04 29.63 29.74
CA LEU A 197 18.33 28.21 29.79
C LEU A 197 19.18 27.87 28.56
N VAL A 198 20.49 28.05 28.74
CA VAL A 198 21.52 27.66 27.76
C VAL A 198 21.27 26.21 27.36
N PRO A 199 21.09 25.91 26.05
CA PRO A 199 21.17 24.53 25.59
C PRO A 199 22.57 24.03 25.91
N GLN A 200 22.68 23.07 26.84
CA GLN A 200 23.96 22.39 27.04
C GLN A 200 24.38 21.79 25.69
N PRO A 201 25.65 21.96 25.25
CA PRO A 201 26.14 21.25 24.09
C PRO A 201 25.91 19.75 24.30
N LEU A 202 25.31 19.08 23.32
CA LEU A 202 25.35 17.63 23.28
C LEU A 202 26.82 17.20 23.36
N PRO A 203 27.17 16.15 24.13
CA PRO A 203 28.52 15.62 24.09
C PRO A 203 28.86 15.27 22.63
N PRO A 204 30.10 15.48 22.17
CA PRO A 204 30.49 15.13 20.82
C PRO A 204 30.10 13.69 20.51
N TYR A 205 29.46 13.46 19.37
CA TYR A 205 29.19 12.12 18.89
C TYR A 205 30.53 11.45 18.62
N GLU A 206 31.03 10.67 19.58
CA GLU A 206 32.21 9.85 19.41
C GLU A 206 31.83 8.75 18.40
N PRO A 207 32.37 8.74 17.17
CA PRO A 207 32.15 7.62 16.28
C PRO A 207 32.77 6.41 16.98
N ALA A 208 31.95 5.37 17.20
CA ALA A 208 32.38 4.17 17.91
C ALA A 208 33.74 3.72 17.37
N SER A 209 34.78 3.90 18.18
CA SER A 209 36.15 3.71 17.74
C SER A 209 36.30 2.26 17.29
N LEU A 210 36.80 2.09 16.06
CA LEU A 210 36.98 0.79 15.43
C LEU A 210 37.85 -0.07 16.35
N ARG A 211 37.22 -0.95 17.12
CA ARG A 211 37.92 -1.95 17.92
C ARG A 211 38.48 -2.97 16.94
N SER A 212 39.69 -2.68 16.47
CA SER A 212 40.54 -3.62 15.74
C SER A 212 40.58 -4.92 16.55
N GLY A 213 40.05 -5.98 15.95
CA GLY A 213 39.53 -7.14 16.67
C GLY A 213 38.82 -8.06 15.70
N GLU A 214 39.63 -8.68 14.84
CA GLU A 214 39.32 -9.72 13.85
C GLU A 214 37.93 -10.37 13.92
N GLN A 215 37.12 -10.13 12.89
CA GLN A 215 36.44 -11.22 12.20
C GLN A 215 36.11 -10.80 10.76
N SER A 216 37.13 -10.94 9.90
CA SER A 216 36.99 -10.79 8.46
C SER A 216 36.00 -11.83 7.92
N PHE A 217 34.77 -11.42 7.63
CA PHE A 217 33.91 -12.23 6.77
C PHE A 217 34.52 -12.24 5.37
N GLU A 218 35.12 -13.37 5.02
CA GLU A 218 35.72 -13.62 3.71
C GLU A 218 34.66 -13.38 2.61
N PRO A 219 34.94 -12.53 1.61
CA PRO A 219 34.07 -12.44 0.45
C PRO A 219 34.21 -13.73 -0.36
N LEU A 220 33.07 -14.43 -0.54
CA LEU A 220 32.99 -15.64 -1.36
C LEU A 220 33.79 -15.49 -2.66
N PRO A 221 34.68 -16.44 -3.00
CA PRO A 221 35.55 -16.30 -4.15
C PRO A 221 34.74 -16.18 -5.44
N ALA A 222 35.09 -15.19 -6.26
CA ALA A 222 34.48 -14.98 -7.57
C ALA A 222 34.62 -16.27 -8.40
N ARG A 223 33.46 -16.84 -8.79
CA ARG A 223 33.40 -18.08 -9.55
C ARG A 223 34.14 -17.90 -10.88
N GLN A 224 35.32 -18.50 -10.99
CA GLN A 224 36.18 -18.43 -12.15
C GLN A 224 35.41 -18.86 -13.41
N GLN A 225 35.46 -18.03 -14.45
CA GLN A 225 35.05 -18.43 -15.79
C GLN A 225 35.99 -19.54 -16.28
N PRO A 226 35.49 -20.60 -16.96
CA PRO A 226 36.37 -21.60 -17.54
C PRO A 226 37.29 -20.97 -18.58
N VAL A 227 38.60 -21.11 -18.39
CA VAL A 227 39.60 -20.70 -19.39
C VAL A 227 39.51 -21.67 -20.57
N GLU A 228 39.26 -21.13 -21.76
CA GLU A 228 39.26 -21.89 -23.01
C GLU A 228 40.69 -22.31 -23.37
N VAL A 229 40.98 -23.62 -23.25
CA VAL A 229 42.32 -24.16 -23.55
C VAL A 229 42.47 -24.39 -25.04
N LEU A 230 43.16 -23.47 -25.71
CA LEU A 230 43.58 -23.59 -27.10
C LEU A 230 44.56 -24.78 -27.26
N PRO A 231 44.29 -25.79 -28.11
CA PRO A 231 45.22 -26.88 -28.35
C PRO A 231 46.38 -26.41 -29.24
N GLN A 232 47.61 -26.51 -28.71
CA GLN A 232 48.83 -26.35 -29.50
C GLN A 232 48.99 -27.53 -30.46
N ALA A 233 49.07 -27.26 -31.75
CA ALA A 233 49.41 -28.26 -32.77
C ALA A 233 50.93 -28.52 -32.78
N ARG A 234 51.31 -29.76 -33.09
CA ARG A 234 52.69 -30.21 -33.32
C ARG A 234 52.73 -31.12 -34.55
#